data_AF-A0A2A6M391-F1
#
_entry.id   AF-A0A2A6M391-F1
#
_cell.length_a   1.000
_cell.length_b   1.000
_cell.length_c   1.000
_cell.angle_alpha   90.00
_cell.angle_beta   90.00
_cell.angle_gamma   90.00
#
_symmetry.space_group_name_H-M   'P 1'
#
loop_
_entity.id
_entity.type
_entity.pdbx_description
1 polymer ?
#
loop_
_entity_poly.entity_id
_entity_poly.type
_entity_poly.pdbx_seq_one_letter_code
_entity_poly.pdbx_strand_id
1 'polypeptide(L)'
;MTYQTQSRLGRLSPLLLVALFVCGCQSAAFDDVAAFGDSAKTLEDDSAVAFYKNDELIPTGKLQFKEKNYGKSYAIYKRAVAVFPQDPAAWLGFAASADMIGRFDTSDRAYQQLSKMIGKSPVYYNNVGYSHLLRGDLPRARQYFLKAYELDPANETTARNLELMKNSVKYAQR
;
A
#
# COMPACT_ATOMS: atom_id res chain seq x y z
N MET A 1 12.43 -79.78 -37.25
CA MET A 1 11.68 -80.12 -36.02
C MET A 1 11.10 -78.81 -35.50
N THR A 2 9.92 -78.37 -35.96
CA THR A 2 8.55 -78.67 -35.45
C THR A 2 8.29 -78.22 -34.01
N TYR A 3 7.05 -77.74 -33.81
CA TYR A 3 6.32 -77.34 -32.59
C TYR A 3 6.41 -75.83 -32.24
N GLN A 4 5.38 -74.99 -32.52
CA GLN A 4 4.04 -74.93 -31.87
C GLN A 4 4.16 -75.02 -30.32
N THR A 5 3.60 -74.17 -29.46
CA THR A 5 2.26 -73.58 -29.45
C THR A 5 2.07 -72.81 -28.13
N GLN A 6 1.13 -71.84 -28.10
CA GLN A 6 0.23 -71.49 -26.97
C GLN A 6 0.85 -70.89 -25.70
N SER A 7 0.15 -70.17 -24.81
CA SER A 7 -0.98 -69.24 -24.86
C SER A 7 -1.12 -68.64 -23.45
N ARG A 8 -1.86 -67.54 -23.34
CA ARG A 8 -2.73 -67.11 -22.20
C ARG A 8 -2.34 -65.86 -21.38
N LEU A 9 -3.27 -64.92 -21.49
CA LEU A 9 -3.98 -64.17 -20.45
C LEU A 9 -3.19 -63.51 -19.32
N GLY A 10 -3.28 -62.18 -19.32
CA GLY A 10 -4.11 -61.51 -18.32
C GLY A 10 -3.35 -60.71 -17.25
N ARG A 11 -3.56 -59.40 -17.25
CA ARG A 11 -3.72 -58.47 -16.10
C ARG A 11 -3.71 -57.04 -16.66
N LEU A 12 -4.88 -56.40 -16.68
CA LEU A 12 -5.35 -55.46 -15.65
C LEU A 12 -4.56 -54.14 -15.66
N SER A 13 -5.26 -53.08 -16.07
CA SER A 13 -4.91 -51.66 -16.05
C SER A 13 -4.43 -51.18 -14.66
N PRO A 14 -3.78 -50.00 -14.57
CA PRO A 14 -4.60 -48.78 -14.48
C PRO A 14 -4.05 -47.57 -15.27
N LEU A 15 -5.00 -46.73 -15.69
CA LEU A 15 -4.79 -45.31 -15.98
C LEU A 15 -4.15 -44.61 -14.78
N LEU A 16 -3.18 -43.72 -15.02
CA LEU A 16 -2.93 -42.60 -14.14
C LEU A 16 -2.77 -41.34 -14.99
N LEU A 17 -3.81 -40.52 -14.98
CA LEU A 17 -3.91 -39.21 -15.62
C LEU A 17 -2.91 -38.25 -14.97
N VAL A 18 -2.02 -37.67 -15.78
CA VAL A 18 -1.08 -36.63 -15.38
C VAL A 18 -1.82 -35.29 -15.28
N ALA A 19 -1.64 -34.64 -14.13
CA ALA A 19 -2.19 -33.35 -13.75
C ALA A 19 -1.52 -32.19 -14.49
N LEU A 20 -2.29 -31.15 -14.82
CA LEU A 20 -1.84 -29.76 -14.97
C LEU A 20 -3.03 -28.84 -14.66
N PHE A 21 -3.13 -28.37 -13.41
CA PHE A 21 -3.95 -27.21 -13.07
C PHE A 21 -3.03 -26.00 -12.95
N VAL A 22 -3.18 -25.11 -13.92
CA VAL A 22 -2.48 -23.82 -14.00
C VAL A 22 -2.99 -22.92 -12.88
N CYS A 23 -2.09 -22.48 -12.02
CA CYS A 23 -2.35 -21.46 -11.00
C CYS A 23 -2.49 -20.11 -11.71
N GLY A 24 -3.73 -19.67 -11.95
CA GLY A 24 -4.02 -18.32 -12.43
C GLY A 24 -3.85 -17.31 -11.31
N CYS A 25 -2.77 -16.53 -11.35
CA CYS A 25 -2.68 -15.30 -10.55
C CYS A 25 -3.61 -14.26 -11.18
N GLN A 26 -4.77 -14.01 -10.57
CA GLN A 26 -5.55 -12.82 -10.89
C GLN A 26 -4.90 -11.62 -10.19
N SER A 27 -4.19 -10.81 -10.97
CA SER A 27 -3.88 -9.42 -10.65
C SER A 27 -5.17 -8.60 -10.81
N ALA A 28 -5.75 -8.12 -9.71
CA ALA A 28 -6.90 -7.23 -9.77
C ALA A 28 -6.84 -6.18 -8.65
N ALA A 29 -6.84 -4.91 -9.10
CA ALA A 29 -7.19 -3.66 -8.43
C ALA A 29 -6.31 -3.16 -7.26
N PHE A 30 -5.30 -2.37 -7.59
CA PHE A 30 -4.66 -1.39 -6.68
C PHE A 30 -5.15 0.05 -6.96
N ASP A 31 -6.41 0.23 -7.37
CA ASP A 31 -6.89 1.54 -7.86
C ASP A 31 -7.40 2.49 -6.75
N ASP A 32 -7.50 2.06 -5.48
CA ASP A 32 -8.06 2.86 -4.38
C ASP A 32 -7.04 3.58 -3.47
N VAL A 33 -5.76 3.61 -3.86
CA VAL A 33 -4.69 4.31 -3.10
C VAL A 33 -4.49 5.77 -3.52
N ALA A 34 -5.35 6.31 -4.38
CA ALA A 34 -5.32 7.70 -4.79
C ALA A 34 -6.34 8.55 -4.01
N ALA A 35 -5.90 9.76 -3.64
CA ALA A 35 -6.70 10.87 -3.11
C ALA A 35 -7.19 10.76 -1.64
N PHE A 36 -6.29 11.06 -0.70
CA PHE A 36 -6.68 11.64 0.59
C PHE A 36 -6.97 13.13 0.40
N GLY A 37 -8.21 13.47 0.04
CA GLY A 37 -8.67 14.85 0.00
C GLY A 37 -10.08 14.95 -0.57
N ASP A 38 -11.09 14.99 0.31
CA ASP A 38 -12.01 16.14 0.45
C ASP A 38 -13.08 15.88 1.53
N SER A 39 -13.17 16.83 2.48
CA SER A 39 -14.09 17.16 3.60
C SER A 39 -15.54 16.60 3.57
N ALA A 40 -16.39 16.52 4.61
CA ALA A 40 -16.40 16.79 6.05
C ALA A 40 -17.68 16.15 6.63
N LYS A 41 -17.70 15.62 7.87
CA LYS A 41 -18.71 15.96 8.91
C LYS A 41 -18.52 15.23 10.24
N THR A 42 -18.59 16.06 11.29
CA THR A 42 -19.05 15.84 12.68
C THR A 42 -18.21 14.99 13.63
N LEU A 43 -17.70 15.71 14.63
CA LEU A 43 -16.95 15.26 15.79
C LEU A 43 -17.83 14.46 16.76
N GLU A 44 -17.41 13.25 17.11
CA GLU A 44 -17.72 12.64 18.41
C GLU A 44 -16.40 12.34 19.14
N ASP A 45 -16.33 12.90 20.34
CA ASP A 45 -15.27 12.76 21.31
C ASP A 45 -15.36 11.39 21.99
N ASP A 46 -14.63 10.41 21.46
CA ASP A 46 -14.31 9.20 22.21
C ASP A 46 -12.79 9.10 22.39
N SER A 47 -12.34 9.54 23.57
CA SER A 47 -11.06 9.15 24.17
C SER A 47 -11.15 7.80 24.92
N ALA A 48 -12.29 7.11 24.83
CA ALA A 48 -12.40 5.71 25.18
C ALA A 48 -11.69 4.85 24.11
N VAL A 49 -10.97 3.83 24.54
CA VAL A 49 -10.30 2.85 23.69
C VAL A 49 -11.35 2.17 22.80
N ALA A 50 -11.64 2.77 21.64
CA ALA A 50 -12.61 2.26 20.70
C ALA A 50 -12.09 0.91 20.18
N PHE A 51 -12.71 -0.16 20.67
CA PHE A 51 -12.53 -1.51 20.16
C PHE A 51 -13.15 -1.58 18.77
N TYR A 52 -12.45 -1.06 17.77
CA TYR A 52 -12.82 -1.30 16.38
C TYR A 52 -12.76 -2.80 16.12
N LYS A 53 -13.77 -3.32 15.43
CA LYS A 53 -13.69 -4.67 14.89
C LYS A 53 -12.55 -4.70 13.88
N ASN A 54 -11.90 -5.86 13.78
CA ASN A 54 -10.67 -5.97 12.99
C ASN A 54 -10.92 -5.56 11.52
N ASP A 55 -12.03 -5.98 10.93
CA ASP A 55 -12.49 -5.63 9.57
C ASP A 55 -12.75 -4.13 9.34
N GLU A 56 -12.99 -3.34 10.38
CA GLU A 56 -13.28 -1.91 10.28
C GLU A 56 -12.04 -1.02 10.46
N LEU A 57 -10.88 -1.59 10.84
CA LEU A 57 -9.68 -0.81 11.18
C LEU A 57 -9.21 0.11 10.05
N ILE A 58 -9.16 -0.37 8.81
CA ILE A 58 -8.68 0.43 7.67
C ILE A 58 -9.66 1.55 7.32
N PRO A 59 -10.98 1.30 7.12
CA PRO A 59 -11.96 2.37 6.90
C PRO A 59 -11.99 3.41 8.01
N THR A 60 -12.00 3.00 9.28
CA THR A 60 -12.00 3.94 10.41
C THR A 60 -10.69 4.72 10.49
N GLY A 61 -9.54 4.07 10.28
CA GLY A 61 -8.25 4.75 10.22
C GLY A 61 -8.23 5.84 9.16
N LYS A 62 -8.76 5.55 7.97
CA LYS A 62 -8.91 6.48 6.83
C LYS A 62 -9.83 7.65 7.18
N LEU A 63 -10.96 7.38 7.82
CA LEU A 63 -11.90 8.41 8.28
C LEU A 63 -11.24 9.34 9.30
N GLN A 64 -10.56 8.80 10.32
CA GLN A 64 -9.87 9.63 11.32
C GLN A 64 -8.74 10.46 10.70
N PHE A 65 -8.03 9.92 9.70
CA PHE A 65 -7.02 10.69 8.96
C PHE A 65 -7.65 11.88 8.21
N LYS A 66 -8.77 11.64 7.54
CA LYS A 66 -9.52 12.65 6.79
C LYS A 66 -10.04 13.77 7.69
N GLU A 67 -10.54 13.43 8.87
CA GLU A 67 -10.98 14.38 9.90
C GLU A 67 -9.80 15.03 10.65
N LYS A 68 -8.56 14.82 10.19
CA LYS A 68 -7.32 15.37 10.76
C LYS A 68 -7.02 14.94 12.20
N ASN A 69 -7.69 13.89 12.68
CA ASN A 69 -7.44 13.26 13.96
C ASN A 69 -6.24 12.32 13.85
N TYR A 70 -5.07 12.86 13.48
CA TYR A 70 -3.90 12.06 13.10
C TYR A 70 -3.38 11.15 14.22
N GLY A 71 -3.50 11.56 15.49
CA GLY A 71 -3.17 10.70 16.62
C GLY A 71 -4.08 9.47 16.75
N LYS A 72 -5.40 9.65 16.57
CA LYS A 72 -6.37 8.54 16.54
C LYS A 72 -6.12 7.64 15.32
N SER A 73 -5.93 8.24 14.16
CA SER A 73 -5.61 7.50 12.93
C SER A 73 -4.34 6.66 13.07
N TYR A 74 -3.27 7.22 13.64
CA TYR A 74 -2.03 6.49 13.92
C TYR A 74 -2.27 5.30 14.86
N ALA A 75 -3.03 5.47 15.94
CA ALA A 75 -3.33 4.39 16.88
C ALA A 75 -4.11 3.25 16.20
N ILE A 76 -5.08 3.60 15.36
CA ILE A 76 -5.88 2.63 14.60
C ILE A 76 -5.02 1.88 13.59
N TYR A 77 -4.23 2.60 12.78
CA TYR A 77 -3.38 1.97 11.78
C TYR A 77 -2.24 1.16 12.41
N LYS A 78 -1.73 1.55 13.59
CA LYS A 78 -0.79 0.72 14.36
C LYS A 78 -1.39 -0.64 14.71
N ARG A 79 -2.68 -0.69 15.04
CA ARG A 79 -3.40 -1.95 15.23
C ARG A 79 -3.65 -2.65 13.89
N ALA A 80 -4.01 -1.91 12.84
CA ALA A 80 -4.25 -2.46 11.51
C ALA A 80 -3.03 -3.22 10.96
N VAL A 81 -1.81 -2.69 11.08
CA VAL A 81 -0.59 -3.40 10.63
C VAL A 81 -0.25 -4.64 11.46
N ALA A 82 -0.75 -4.74 12.70
CA ALA A 82 -0.59 -5.94 13.52
C ALA A 82 -1.61 -7.04 13.14
N VAL A 83 -2.81 -6.65 12.71
CA VAL A 83 -3.89 -7.57 12.31
C VAL A 83 -3.76 -7.99 10.85
N PHE A 84 -3.37 -7.06 9.98
CA PHE A 84 -3.25 -7.22 8.53
C PHE A 84 -1.83 -6.90 8.05
N PRO A 85 -0.81 -7.70 8.45
CA PRO A 85 0.59 -7.37 8.16
C PRO A 85 0.95 -7.41 6.67
N GLN A 86 0.11 -8.00 5.82
CA GLN A 86 0.31 -8.08 4.37
C GLN A 86 -0.61 -7.13 3.56
N ASP A 87 -1.36 -6.27 4.24
CA ASP A 87 -2.23 -5.30 3.57
C ASP A 87 -1.48 -3.97 3.35
N PRO A 88 -1.25 -3.56 2.09
CA PRO A 88 -0.54 -2.31 1.81
C PRO A 88 -1.31 -1.06 2.26
N ALA A 89 -2.64 -1.08 2.31
CA ALA A 89 -3.43 0.05 2.79
C ALA A 89 -3.22 0.28 4.29
N ALA A 90 -3.06 -0.79 5.08
CA ALA A 90 -2.74 -0.67 6.50
C ALA A 90 -1.37 0.00 6.73
N TRP A 91 -0.35 -0.42 5.98
CA TRP A 91 1.00 0.15 6.07
C TRP A 91 1.08 1.58 5.53
N LEU A 92 0.39 1.88 4.43
CA LEU A 92 0.31 3.23 3.87
C LEU A 92 -0.35 4.19 4.85
N GLY A 93 -1.50 3.82 5.41
CA GLY A 93 -2.19 4.62 6.41
C GLY A 93 -1.37 4.80 7.69
N PHE A 94 -0.64 3.77 8.12
CA PHE A 94 0.27 3.87 9.27
C PHE A 94 1.41 4.85 9.02
N ALA A 95 2.06 4.78 7.85
CA ALA A 95 3.14 5.70 7.48
C ALA A 95 2.64 7.15 7.39
N ALA A 96 1.55 7.38 6.63
CA ALA A 96 0.97 8.71 6.46
C ALA A 96 0.53 9.31 7.81
N SER A 97 -0.10 8.52 8.68
CA SER A 97 -0.50 8.99 10.01
C SER A 97 0.70 9.33 10.89
N ALA A 98 1.79 8.55 10.79
CA ALA A 98 3.03 8.82 11.49
C ALA A 98 3.68 10.12 11.03
N ASP A 99 3.68 10.40 9.73
CA ASP A 99 4.15 11.66 9.16
C ASP A 99 3.40 12.87 9.72
N MET A 100 2.07 12.80 9.76
CA MET A 100 1.25 13.93 10.22
C MET A 100 1.41 14.26 11.70
N ILE A 101 1.96 13.33 12.49
CA ILE A 101 2.30 13.56 13.92
C ILE A 101 3.81 13.69 14.16
N GLY A 102 4.61 13.85 13.10
CA GLY A 102 6.06 14.08 13.19
C GLY A 102 6.88 12.85 13.59
N ARG A 103 6.32 11.64 13.55
CA ARG A 103 7.03 10.38 13.84
C ARG A 103 7.72 9.84 12.59
N PHE A 104 8.64 10.64 12.05
CA PHE A 104 9.30 10.36 10.76
C PHE A 104 10.08 9.04 10.73
N ASP A 105 10.77 8.66 11.82
CA ASP A 105 11.46 7.36 11.88
C ASP A 105 10.51 6.16 11.74
N THR A 106 9.30 6.28 12.29
CA THR A 106 8.26 5.25 12.15
C THR A 106 7.70 5.24 10.75
N SER A 107 7.46 6.42 10.18
CA SER A 107 7.01 6.57 8.80
C SER A 107 7.99 5.91 7.82
N ASP A 108 9.29 6.16 7.96
CA ASP A 108 10.33 5.58 7.11
C ASP A 108 10.31 4.04 7.14
N ARG A 109 10.20 3.44 8.33
CA ARG A 109 10.08 1.98 8.47
C ARG A 109 8.79 1.45 7.84
N ALA A 110 7.67 2.15 8.02
CA ALA A 110 6.38 1.76 7.45
C ALA A 110 6.39 1.84 5.92
N TYR A 111 6.96 2.90 5.34
CA TYR A 111 7.15 3.00 3.88
C TYR A 111 8.11 1.95 3.34
N GLN A 112 9.16 1.58 4.08
CA GLN A 112 10.01 0.46 3.69
C GLN A 112 9.23 -0.85 3.62
N GLN A 113 8.34 -1.14 4.59
CA GLN A 113 7.47 -2.31 4.50
C GLN A 113 6.48 -2.20 3.34
N LEU A 114 5.85 -1.03 3.15
CA LEU A 114 4.96 -0.77 2.00
C LEU A 114 5.64 -1.10 0.68
N SER A 115 6.87 -0.63 0.48
CA SER A 115 7.64 -0.85 -0.75
C SER A 115 7.94 -2.31 -1.07
N LYS A 116 7.95 -3.20 -0.06
CA LYS A 116 8.11 -4.64 -0.29
C LYS A 116 6.85 -5.28 -0.88
N MET A 117 5.68 -4.70 -0.64
CA MET A 117 4.39 -5.21 -1.13
C MET A 117 4.03 -4.62 -2.49
N ILE A 118 4.17 -3.30 -2.65
CA ILE A 118 3.73 -2.60 -3.87
C ILE A 118 4.89 -2.19 -4.78
N GLY A 119 6.12 -2.53 -4.42
CA GLY A 119 7.32 -2.08 -5.12
C GLY A 119 7.57 -0.58 -4.97
N LYS A 120 8.52 -0.06 -5.76
CA LYS A 120 8.80 1.38 -5.89
C LYS A 120 7.83 2.02 -6.89
N SER A 121 6.54 1.96 -6.58
CA SER A 121 5.43 2.45 -7.41
C SER A 121 5.29 3.99 -7.36
N PRO A 122 4.48 4.60 -8.26
CA PRO A 122 4.15 6.02 -8.16
C PRO A 122 3.60 6.40 -6.78
N VAL A 123 2.76 5.54 -6.21
CA VAL A 123 2.15 5.72 -4.88
C VAL A 123 3.23 5.77 -3.80
N TYR A 124 4.19 4.84 -3.83
CA TYR A 124 5.31 4.84 -2.88
C TYR A 124 6.12 6.13 -2.97
N TYR A 125 6.54 6.50 -4.18
CA TYR A 125 7.37 7.69 -4.37
C TYR A 125 6.64 8.99 -4.03
N ASN A 126 5.36 9.11 -4.39
CA ASN A 126 4.58 10.29 -4.05
C ASN A 126 4.44 10.46 -2.53
N ASN A 127 4.16 9.38 -1.80
CA ASN A 127 4.00 9.45 -0.35
C ASN A 127 5.32 9.70 0.38
N VAL A 128 6.43 9.05 -0.01
CA VAL A 128 7.75 9.35 0.56
C VAL A 128 8.19 10.78 0.23
N GLY A 129 7.89 11.28 -0.97
CA GLY A 129 8.12 12.68 -1.32
C GLY A 129 7.37 13.64 -0.42
N TYR A 130 6.11 13.35 -0.11
CA TYR A 130 5.32 14.15 0.82
C TYR A 130 5.85 14.07 2.26
N SER A 131 6.32 12.90 2.70
CA SER A 131 7.00 12.76 3.98
C SER A 131 8.23 13.67 4.09
N HIS A 132 9.08 13.72 3.06
CA HIS A 132 10.23 14.62 3.03
C HIS A 132 9.83 16.09 2.99
N LEU A 133 8.73 16.43 2.31
CA LEU A 133 8.18 17.79 2.32
C LEU A 133 7.81 18.23 3.75
N LEU A 134 7.12 17.37 4.51
CA LEU A 134 6.74 17.65 5.91
C LEU A 134 7.96 17.84 6.82
N ARG A 135 9.09 17.23 6.48
CA ARG A 135 10.38 17.41 7.19
C ARG A 135 11.13 18.68 6.79
N GLY A 136 10.67 19.39 5.75
CA GLY A 136 11.38 20.51 5.14
C GLY A 136 12.54 20.10 4.23
N ASP A 137 12.71 18.82 3.93
CA ASP A 137 13.73 18.30 3.00
C ASP A 137 13.24 18.47 1.55
N LEU A 138 13.12 19.72 1.12
CA LEU A 138 12.62 20.10 -0.22
C LEU A 138 13.40 19.44 -1.37
N PRO A 139 14.74 19.31 -1.31
CA PRO A 139 15.49 18.64 -2.37
C PRO A 139 15.07 17.17 -2.55
N ARG A 140 14.96 16.40 -1.45
CA ARG A 140 14.53 15.00 -1.56
C ARG A 140 13.06 14.88 -1.91
N ALA A 141 12.20 15.72 -1.33
CA ALA A 141 10.78 15.74 -1.68
C ALA A 141 10.58 15.87 -3.20
N ARG A 142 11.27 16.83 -3.83
CA ARG A 142 11.24 17.03 -5.28
C ARG A 142 11.74 15.81 -6.05
N GLN A 143 12.85 15.20 -5.64
CA GLN A 143 13.38 14.00 -6.32
C GLN A 143 12.38 12.85 -6.30
N TYR A 144 11.72 12.63 -5.17
CA TYR A 144 10.71 11.58 -5.03
C TYR A 144 9.44 11.87 -5.85
N PHE A 145 8.94 13.11 -5.82
CA PHE A 145 7.79 13.48 -6.65
C PHE A 145 8.10 13.39 -8.15
N LEU A 146 9.32 13.73 -8.59
CA LEU A 146 9.72 13.56 -10.00
C LEU A 146 9.70 12.09 -10.40
N LYS A 147 10.25 11.19 -9.57
CA LYS A 147 10.17 9.74 -9.84
C LYS A 147 8.74 9.22 -9.90
N ALA A 148 7.86 9.70 -9.03
CA ALA A 148 6.45 9.35 -9.09
C ALA A 148 5.81 9.81 -10.41
N TYR A 149 6.16 11.02 -10.87
CA TYR A 149 5.62 11.62 -12.09
C TYR A 149 6.15 10.95 -13.35
N GLU A 150 7.43 10.55 -13.35
CA GLU A 150 8.04 9.79 -14.45
C GLU A 150 7.34 8.44 -14.67
N LEU A 151 6.89 7.79 -13.58
CA LEU A 151 6.19 6.51 -13.65
C LEU A 151 4.70 6.66 -14.01
N ASP A 152 4.05 7.74 -13.56
CA ASP A 152 2.65 8.03 -13.87
C ASP A 152 2.44 9.54 -14.06
N PRO A 153 2.65 10.06 -15.28
CA PRO A 153 2.48 11.48 -15.59
C PRO A 153 1.03 11.96 -15.52
N ALA A 154 0.05 11.05 -15.57
CA ALA A 154 -1.37 11.37 -15.52
C ALA A 154 -1.87 11.55 -14.08
N ASN A 155 -1.06 11.21 -13.07
CA ASN A 155 -1.42 11.36 -11.68
C ASN A 155 -1.50 12.83 -11.25
N GLU A 156 -2.72 13.35 -11.14
CA GLU A 156 -2.96 14.74 -10.73
C GLU A 156 -2.40 15.06 -9.34
N THR A 157 -2.39 14.09 -8.41
CA THR A 157 -1.86 14.32 -7.06
C THR A 157 -0.35 14.54 -7.10
N THR A 158 0.38 13.72 -7.84
CA THR A 158 1.81 13.90 -8.04
C THR A 158 2.11 15.22 -8.75
N ALA A 159 1.33 15.58 -9.78
CA ALA A 159 1.49 16.84 -10.50
C ALA A 159 1.30 18.06 -9.58
N ARG A 160 0.25 18.07 -8.74
CA ARG A 160 0.01 19.12 -7.73
C ARG A 160 1.15 19.20 -6.71
N ASN A 161 1.67 18.07 -6.25
CA ASN A 161 2.80 18.04 -5.32
C ASN A 161 4.07 18.64 -5.93
N LEU A 162 4.36 18.38 -7.21
CA LEU A 162 5.46 19.04 -7.94
C LEU A 162 5.23 20.54 -8.11
N GLU A 163 3.99 20.97 -8.32
CA GLU A 163 3.64 22.38 -8.40
C GLU A 163 3.93 23.11 -7.08
N LEU A 164 3.54 22.52 -5.94
CA LEU A 164 3.89 23.04 -4.62
C LEU A 164 5.41 23.25 -4.47
N MET A 165 6.23 22.36 -5.05
CA MET A 165 7.69 22.47 -4.96
C MET A 165 8.24 23.67 -5.74
N LYS A 166 7.65 24.02 -6.90
CA LYS A 166 8.09 25.17 -7.72
C LYS A 166 8.00 26.48 -6.93
N ASN A 167 6.96 26.62 -6.12
CA ASN A 167 6.76 27.79 -5.28
C ASN A 167 7.75 27.80 -4.11
N SER A 168 7.98 26.65 -3.45
CA SER A 168 8.90 26.56 -2.31
C SER A 168 10.36 26.91 -2.66
N VAL A 169 10.86 26.46 -3.82
CA VAL A 169 12.25 26.74 -4.27
C VAL A 169 12.44 28.22 -4.60
N LYS A 170 11.42 28.88 -5.14
CA LYS A 170 11.45 30.31 -5.45
C LYS A 170 11.56 31.19 -4.20
N TYR A 171 11.05 30.72 -3.06
CA TYR A 171 11.20 31.41 -1.77
C TYR A 171 12.57 31.17 -1.13
N ALA A 172 13.15 29.98 -1.27
CA ALA A 172 14.46 29.67 -0.69
C ALA A 172 15.65 30.36 -1.41
N GLN A 173 15.45 30.89 -2.61
CA GLN A 173 16.46 31.58 -3.42
C GLN A 173 16.40 33.11 -3.34
N ARG A 174 15.51 33.68 -2.52
CA ARG A 174 15.39 35.12 -2.27
C ARG A 174 16.04 35.49 -0.94
#